data_AF-A0AAD8Z9B0-F1
#
_entry.id   AF-A0AAD8Z9B0-F1
#
_cell.length_a   1.000
_cell.length_b   1.000
_cell.length_c   1.000
_cell.angle_alpha   90.00
_cell.angle_beta   90.00
_cell.angle_gamma   90.00
#
_symmetry.space_group_name_H-M   'P 1'
#
loop_
_entity.id
_entity.type
_entity.pdbx_description
1 polymer ?
#
loop_
_entity_poly.entity_id
_entity_poly.type
_entity_poly.pdbx_seq_one_letter_code
_entity_poly.pdbx_strand_id
1 'polypeptide(L)'
;MESDVRRVFKRVTTRKAAGPDSICGTDLKACTDQLAPVFTDIFNLSLTLNTIPSSFKRSTIVPVPKKPRPSSLNDYCPVALTSVVMKCFEKLVRDFITSSLPASTDPLQFA
;
A
#
# COMPACT_ATOMS: atom_id res chain seq x y z
N MET A 1 -13.10 -1.20 -11.37
CA MET A 1 -12.35 -0.28 -10.50
C MET A 1 -12.96 -0.14 -9.11
N GLU A 2 -14.17 0.42 -8.92
CA GLU A 2 -14.72 0.58 -7.56
C GLU A 2 -14.90 -0.75 -6.81
N SER A 3 -15.44 -1.76 -7.49
CA SER A 3 -15.55 -3.13 -6.95
C SER A 3 -14.19 -3.72 -6.54
N ASP A 4 -13.13 -3.38 -7.29
CA ASP A 4 -11.76 -3.81 -7.00
C ASP A 4 -11.18 -3.06 -5.80
N VAL A 5 -11.38 -1.74 -5.71
CA VAL A 5 -11.02 -0.92 -4.54
C VAL A 5 -11.71 -1.43 -3.29
N ARG A 6 -13.04 -1.64 -3.37
CA ARG A 6 -13.84 -2.21 -2.29
C ARG A 6 -13.32 -3.59 -1.86
N ARG A 7 -12.99 -4.46 -2.82
CA ARG A 7 -12.40 -5.78 -2.56
C ARG A 7 -11.05 -5.68 -1.84
N VAL A 8 -10.17 -4.77 -2.28
CA VAL A 8 -8.85 -4.59 -1.68
C VAL A 8 -8.95 -4.01 -0.27
N PHE A 9 -9.83 -3.03 -0.03
CA PHE A 9 -10.04 -2.45 1.29
C PHE A 9 -10.60 -3.47 2.30
N LYS A 10 -11.57 -4.31 1.90
CA LYS A 10 -12.08 -5.40 2.77
C LYS A 10 -11.01 -6.41 3.16
N ARG A 11 -9.98 -6.59 2.33
CA ARG A 11 -8.87 -7.55 2.52
C ARG A 11 -7.64 -6.95 3.19
N VAL A 12 -7.67 -5.67 3.56
CA VAL A 12 -6.53 -5.02 4.23
C VAL A 12 -6.26 -5.65 5.59
N THR A 13 -4.98 -5.74 5.96
CA THR A 13 -4.57 -6.21 7.28
C THR A 13 -4.77 -5.12 8.32
N THR A 14 -5.56 -5.40 9.37
CA THR A 14 -5.89 -4.42 10.43
C THR A 14 -4.80 -4.26 11.48
N ARG A 15 -3.87 -5.22 11.60
CA ARG A 15 -2.78 -5.21 12.59
C ARG A 15 -1.52 -4.45 12.16
N LYS A 16 -1.49 -3.92 10.93
CA LYS A 16 -0.31 -3.18 10.44
C LYS A 16 -0.36 -1.74 10.92
N ALA A 17 0.81 -1.19 11.24
CA ALA A 17 0.94 0.22 11.61
C ALA A 17 0.52 1.14 10.45
N ALA A 18 -0.08 2.27 10.79
CA ALA A 18 -0.38 3.33 9.82
C ALA A 18 0.90 3.98 9.28
N GLY A 19 0.76 4.53 8.08
CA GLY A 19 1.76 5.42 7.51
C GLY A 19 1.64 6.85 8.07
N PRO A 20 2.35 7.82 7.46
CA PRO A 20 2.33 9.22 7.88
C PRO A 20 0.99 9.94 7.70
N ASP A 21 0.03 9.31 7.00
CA ASP A 21 -1.33 9.81 6.81
C ASP A 21 -2.28 9.42 7.95
N SER A 22 -1.80 8.64 8.92
CA SER A 22 -2.56 8.14 10.07
C SER A 22 -3.77 7.26 9.71
N ILE A 23 -3.90 6.82 8.46
CA ILE A 23 -4.99 5.93 8.04
C ILE A 23 -4.57 4.48 8.31
N CYS A 24 -5.27 3.81 9.24
CA CYS A 24 -5.03 2.42 9.56
C CYS A 24 -5.84 1.48 8.67
N GLY A 25 -5.40 0.22 8.55
CA GLY A 25 -6.19 -0.81 7.88
C GLY A 25 -7.55 -1.06 8.54
N THR A 26 -7.66 -0.84 9.85
CA THR A 26 -8.94 -0.91 10.57
C THR A 26 -9.94 0.12 10.06
N ASP A 27 -9.52 1.36 9.85
CA ASP A 27 -10.37 2.45 9.37
C ASP A 27 -10.88 2.15 7.96
N LEU A 28 -9.98 1.72 7.07
CA LEU A 28 -10.34 1.35 5.70
C LEU A 28 -11.33 0.19 5.67
N LYS A 29 -11.19 -0.79 6.57
CA LYS A 29 -12.07 -1.95 6.62
C LYS A 29 -13.43 -1.63 7.23
N ALA A 30 -13.47 -0.78 8.26
CA ALA A 30 -14.69 -0.36 8.92
C ALA A 30 -15.54 0.56 8.02
N CYS A 31 -14.89 1.46 7.29
CA CYS A 31 -15.55 2.45 6.45
C CYS A 31 -15.43 2.12 4.95
N THR A 32 -15.26 0.85 4.59
CA THR A 32 -14.99 0.46 3.19
C THR A 32 -16.07 0.96 2.23
N ASP A 33 -17.34 0.84 2.61
CA ASP A 33 -18.43 1.12 1.68
C ASP A 33 -18.58 2.63 1.41
N GLN A 34 -18.17 3.48 2.35
CA GLN A 34 -18.14 4.94 2.23
C GLN A 34 -16.85 5.43 1.54
N LEU A 35 -15.71 4.81 1.84
CA LEU A 35 -14.40 5.23 1.35
C LEU A 35 -14.09 4.71 -0.06
N ALA A 36 -14.60 3.53 -0.43
CA ALA A 36 -14.36 2.94 -1.75
C ALA A 36 -14.69 3.87 -2.93
N PRO A 37 -15.86 4.53 -3.01
CA PRO A 37 -16.14 5.45 -4.12
C PRO A 37 -15.18 6.64 -4.14
N VAL A 38 -14.92 7.26 -2.98
CA VAL A 38 -14.01 8.42 -2.87
C VAL A 38 -12.59 8.08 -3.33
N PHE A 39 -12.04 6.96 -2.86
CA PHE A 39 -10.70 6.55 -3.27
C PHE A 39 -10.66 6.03 -4.71
N THR A 40 -11.77 5.54 -5.25
CA THR A 40 -11.85 5.20 -6.68
C THR A 40 -11.68 6.44 -7.55
N ASP A 41 -12.34 7.55 -7.21
CA ASP A 41 -12.18 8.81 -7.93
C ASP A 41 -10.76 9.35 -7.82
N ILE A 42 -10.17 9.31 -6.61
CA ILE A 42 -8.78 9.73 -6.39
C ILE A 42 -7.80 8.88 -7.21
N PHE A 43 -7.97 7.55 -7.23
CA PHE A 43 -7.10 6.65 -7.99
C PHE A 43 -7.23 6.86 -9.49
N ASN A 44 -8.46 6.99 -10.00
CA ASN A 44 -8.69 7.28 -11.41
C ASN A 44 -8.06 8.62 -11.81
N LEU A 45 -8.28 9.67 -11.02
CA LEU A 45 -7.68 10.97 -11.26
C LEU A 45 -6.15 10.90 -11.23
N SER A 46 -5.58 10.13 -10.30
CA SER A 46 -4.14 9.93 -10.19
C SER A 46 -3.55 9.26 -11.44
N LEU A 47 -4.25 8.25 -11.99
CA LEU A 47 -3.86 7.58 -13.24
C LEU A 47 -3.99 8.53 -14.44
N THR A 48 -5.10 9.28 -14.55
CA THR A 48 -5.32 10.20 -15.66
C THR A 48 -4.33 11.37 -15.67
N LEU A 49 -4.02 11.92 -14.48
CA LEU A 49 -3.09 13.04 -14.34
C LEU A 49 -1.62 12.61 -14.19
N ASN A 50 -1.34 11.31 -14.19
CA ASN A 50 -0.02 10.75 -13.91
C ASN A 50 0.62 11.30 -12.63
N THR A 51 -0.19 11.60 -11.62
CA THR A 51 0.24 12.32 -10.42
C THR A 51 -0.31 11.66 -9.17
N ILE A 52 0.59 11.28 -8.25
CA ILE A 52 0.23 10.72 -6.94
C ILE A 52 0.18 11.84 -5.89
N PRO A 53 -0.87 11.89 -5.04
CA PRO A 53 -0.95 12.81 -3.90
C PRO A 53 0.30 12.78 -3.03
N SER A 54 0.76 13.95 -2.58
CA SER A 54 1.95 14.08 -1.74
C SER A 54 1.84 13.29 -0.43
N SER A 55 0.64 13.20 0.14
CA SER A 55 0.34 12.42 1.34
C SER A 55 0.71 10.94 1.17
N PHE A 56 0.43 10.35 0.02
CA PHE A 56 0.68 8.93 -0.28
C PHE A 56 2.14 8.62 -0.61
N LYS A 57 2.90 9.63 -1.05
CA LYS A 57 4.34 9.51 -1.37
C LYS A 57 5.25 9.53 -0.14
N ARG A 58 4.74 9.94 1.02
CA ARG A 58 5.54 10.03 2.26
C ARG A 58 5.64 8.68 2.96
N SER A 59 6.75 8.47 3.66
CA SER A 59 6.96 7.32 4.52
C SER A 59 7.68 7.71 5.81
N THR A 60 7.44 6.96 6.88
CA THR A 60 8.20 7.07 8.13
C THR A 60 9.20 5.92 8.20
N ILE A 61 10.48 6.23 8.34
CA ILE A 61 11.52 5.21 8.52
C ILE A 61 11.59 4.82 10.00
N VAL A 62 11.29 3.55 10.29
CA VAL A 62 11.38 2.99 11.64
C VAL A 62 12.55 2.01 11.69
N PRO A 63 13.57 2.24 12.54
CA PRO A 63 14.67 1.32 12.71
C PRO A 63 14.23 0.10 13.54
N VAL A 64 14.22 -1.09 12.94
CA VAL A 64 13.87 -2.35 13.62
C VAL A 64 15.15 -3.11 13.98
N PRO A 65 15.37 -3.50 15.26
CA PRO A 65 16.55 -4.27 15.64
C PRO A 65 16.62 -5.62 14.91
N LYS A 66 17.78 -5.95 14.33
CA LYS A 66 18.06 -7.28 13.74
C LYS A 66 18.39 -8.33 14.81
N LYS A 67 18.88 -7.87 15.98
CA LYS A 67 19.31 -8.72 17.11
C LYS A 67 18.82 -8.13 18.44
N PRO A 68 18.68 -8.94 19.52
CA PRO A 68 18.10 -8.50 20.79
C PRO A 68 18.85 -7.35 21.48
N ARG A 69 20.17 -7.25 21.25
CA ARG A 69 21.05 -6.22 21.82
C ARG A 69 21.82 -5.53 20.70
N PRO A 70 21.23 -4.54 20.01
CA PRO A 70 21.93 -3.78 18.99
C PRO A 70 23.05 -2.96 19.62
N SER A 71 24.21 -2.94 18.98
CA SER A 71 25.43 -2.26 19.46
C SER A 71 25.91 -1.17 18.50
N SER A 72 25.38 -1.15 17.27
CA SER A 72 25.71 -0.20 16.21
C SER A 72 24.48 0.10 15.36
N LEU A 73 24.50 1.20 14.60
CA LEU A 73 23.42 1.54 13.66
C LEU A 73 23.21 0.45 12.58
N ASN A 74 24.26 -0.28 12.21
CA ASN A 74 24.19 -1.39 11.24
C ASN A 74 23.38 -2.60 11.75
N ASP A 75 23.14 -2.67 13.06
CA ASP A 75 22.30 -3.71 13.68
C ASP A 75 20.80 -3.43 13.54
N TYR A 76 20.42 -2.33 12.90
CA TYR A 76 19.03 -2.02 12.58
C TYR A 76 18.73 -2.27 11.11
N CYS A 77 17.52 -2.76 10.84
CA CYS A 77 16.93 -2.78 9.51
C CYS A 77 15.95 -1.61 9.41
N PRO A 78 16.18 -0.63 8.51
CA PRO A 78 15.22 0.44 8.31
C PRO A 78 13.97 -0.10 7.62
N VAL A 79 12.81 0.05 8.25
CA VAL A 79 11.51 -0.31 7.66
C VAL A 79 10.74 0.96 7.32
N ALA A 80 10.33 1.10 6.06
CA ALA A 80 9.50 2.22 5.62
C ALA A 80 8.02 1.94 5.89
N LEU A 81 7.41 2.72 6.79
CA LEU A 81 5.97 2.76 6.96
C LEU A 81 5.37 3.71 5.92
N THR A 82 4.80 3.13 4.86
CA THR A 82 4.07 3.85 3.81
C THR A 82 2.56 3.80 4.05
N SER A 83 1.84 4.72 3.41
CA SER A 83 0.37 4.79 3.41
C SER A 83 -0.28 3.43 3.11
N VAL A 84 -1.26 3.04 3.92
CA VAL A 84 -2.03 1.80 3.69
C VAL A 84 -2.87 1.92 2.42
N VAL A 85 -3.43 3.10 2.17
CA VAL A 85 -4.18 3.41 0.94
C VAL A 85 -3.28 3.26 -0.29
N MET A 86 -2.05 3.78 -0.23
CA MET A 86 -1.10 3.65 -1.34
C MET A 86 -0.76 2.19 -1.63
N LYS A 87 -0.54 1.36 -0.61
CA LYS A 87 -0.31 -0.09 -0.79
C LYS A 87 -1.50 -0.78 -1.48
N CYS A 88 -2.72 -0.35 -1.16
CA CYS A 88 -3.91 -0.85 -1.84
C CYS A 88 -3.93 -0.46 -3.32
N PHE A 89 -3.55 0.78 -3.63
CA PHE A 89 -3.46 1.27 -5.01
C PHE A 89 -2.36 0.56 -5.81
N GLU A 90 -1.15 0.43 -5.27
CA GLU A 90 -0.04 -0.33 -5.86
C GLU A 90 -0.45 -1.76 -6.17
N LYS A 91 -1.19 -2.40 -5.26
CA LYS A 91 -1.69 -3.76 -5.47
C LYS A 91 -2.64 -3.83 -6.67
N LEU A 92 -3.57 -2.88 -6.81
CA LEU A 92 -4.49 -2.84 -7.95
C LEU A 92 -3.73 -2.67 -9.28
N VAL A 93 -2.77 -1.75 -9.31
CA VAL A 93 -1.94 -1.49 -10.50
C VAL A 93 -1.07 -2.70 -10.84
N ARG A 94 -0.44 -3.32 -9.83
CA ARG A 94 0.35 -4.54 -10.01
C ARG A 94 -0.51 -5.67 -10.55
N ASP A 95 -1.67 -5.94 -9.94
CA ASP A 95 -2.56 -7.01 -10.37
C ASP A 95 -3.02 -6.78 -11.84
N PHE A 96 -3.25 -5.53 -12.25
CA PHE A 96 -3.52 -5.16 -13.63
C PHE A 96 -2.32 -5.42 -14.57
N ILE A 97 -1.12 -4.96 -14.21
CA ILE A 97 0.09 -5.16 -15.00
C ILE A 97 0.37 -6.66 -15.16
N THR A 98 0.36 -7.41 -14.07
CA THR A 98 0.62 -8.86 -14.08
C THR A 98 -0.40 -9.62 -14.92
N SER A 99 -1.67 -9.20 -14.93
CA SER A 99 -2.69 -9.82 -15.80
C SER A 99 -2.45 -9.58 -17.30
N SER A 100 -1.67 -8.56 -17.64
CA SER A 100 -1.35 -8.16 -19.02
C SER A 100 0.01 -8.69 -19.49
N LEU A 101 0.77 -9.37 -18.62
CA LEU A 101 2.07 -9.95 -18.96
C LEU A 101 1.92 -11.31 -19.66
N PRO A 102 2.84 -11.66 -20.58
CA PRO A 102 2.81 -12.96 -21.24
C PRO A 102 3.11 -14.10 -20.26
N ALA A 103 2.57 -15.28 -20.54
CA ALA A 103 2.75 -16.49 -19.72
C ALA A 103 4.21 -16.98 -19.62
N SER A 104 5.11 -16.46 -20.45
CA SER A 104 6.55 -16.72 -20.41
C SER A 104 7.29 -15.94 -19.33
N THR A 105 6.60 -15.01 -18.64
CA THR A 105 7.20 -14.22 -17.56
C THR A 105 7.34 -15.07 -16.32
N ASP A 106 8.53 -15.06 -15.70
CA ASP A 106 8.79 -15.81 -14.47
C ASP A 106 7.77 -15.41 -13.38
N PRO A 107 6.96 -16.36 -12.85
CA PRO A 107 5.96 -16.08 -11.83
C PRO A 107 6.52 -15.43 -10.56
N LEU A 108 7.82 -15.61 -10.27
CA LEU A 108 8.48 -15.07 -9.09
C LEU A 108 9.07 -13.67 -9.29
N GLN A 109 9.05 -13.13 -10.50
CA GLN A 109 9.64 -11.83 -10.81
C GLN A 109 8.98 -10.66 -10.03
N PHE A 110 7.71 -10.81 -9.66
CA PHE A 110 6.90 -9.79 -8.96
C PHE A 110 6.29 -10.29 -7.64
N ALA A 111 6.79 -11.42 -7.13
CA ALA A 111 6.30 -12.08 -5.92
C ALA A 111 6.85 -11.45 -4.63
#